data_AF-A0A2M7N319-F1
#
_entry.id   AF-A0A2M7N319-F1
#
_cell.length_a   1.000
_cell.length_b   1.000
_cell.length_c   1.000
_cell.angle_alpha   90.00
_cell.angle_beta   90.00
_cell.angle_gamma   90.00
#
_symmetry.space_group_name_H-M   'P 1'
#
loop_
_entity.id
_entity.type
_entity.pdbx_description
1 polymer ?
#
loop_
_entity_poly.entity_id
_entity_poly.type
_entity_poly.pdbx_seq_one_letter_code
_entity_poly.pdbx_strand_id
1 'polypeptide(L)'
;MIFVLKLNNKKFKLLNYYVNFFTNLSPTNNFIIMLLTNNNNQYKLLIVMFCFITCCTKSILYSQILPQEKIKYKTISQIPTISNYNRIICDSNSFGFYLRNLELKISNNIVYLYNNTPKYNQNAQYAIIKIDVGNKDLQQCADAVMRLKGEYLFSLKKFKDIHFCFLSDGKPRYYTDYCNGNFSYNKFKDYMNYIFSFANTASLKKELKHINNVEDIEIGDVFIQTGNPYGHAIIIVDVAINKNKEKIFMLAQSYMPAQEIHILKNPNNNNLSPWYSADFEEILETPEWTFTKNDLYRFP
;
A
#
# COMPACT_ATOMS: atom_id res chain seq x y z
N MET A 1 32.56 -21.21 9.45
CA MET A 1 31.66 -21.89 10.41
C MET A 1 31.43 -23.31 9.88
N ILE A 2 31.69 -24.36 10.66
CA ILE A 2 31.53 -25.76 10.20
C ILE A 2 30.20 -26.29 10.73
N PHE A 3 29.35 -26.80 9.83
CA PHE A 3 28.09 -27.46 10.17
C PHE A 3 28.12 -28.91 9.67
N VAL A 4 27.76 -29.86 10.52
CA VAL A 4 27.69 -31.29 10.17
C VAL A 4 26.23 -31.70 10.09
N LEU A 5 25.79 -32.15 8.91
CA LEU A 5 24.42 -32.61 8.65
C LEU A 5 24.43 -34.13 8.43
N LYS A 6 23.74 -34.87 9.30
CA LYS A 6 23.58 -36.32 9.19
C LYS A 6 22.31 -36.63 8.40
N LEU A 7 22.44 -37.16 7.18
CA LEU A 7 21.29 -37.54 6.34
C LEU A 7 21.16 -39.07 6.28
N ASN A 8 20.01 -39.61 6.71
CA ASN A 8 19.65 -41.01 6.49
C ASN A 8 18.99 -41.18 5.11
N ASN A 9 19.18 -42.35 4.49
CA ASN A 9 18.96 -42.70 3.07
C ASN A 9 17.55 -42.51 2.44
N LYS A 10 16.70 -41.61 2.94
CA LYS A 10 15.45 -41.21 2.27
C LYS A 10 15.28 -39.69 2.30
N LYS A 11 15.70 -39.04 1.21
CA LYS A 11 15.17 -37.81 0.57
C LYS A 11 16.29 -36.85 0.13
N PHE A 12 16.67 -36.94 -1.14
CA PHE A 12 17.49 -35.94 -1.85
C PHE A 12 16.77 -34.58 -2.06
N LYS A 13 15.48 -34.47 -1.72
CA LYS A 13 14.68 -33.24 -1.87
C LYS A 13 14.93 -32.17 -0.79
N LEU A 14 15.59 -32.50 0.33
CA LEU A 14 15.87 -31.51 1.39
C LEU A 14 17.16 -30.69 1.17
N LEU A 15 18.05 -31.10 0.27
CA LEU A 15 19.33 -30.41 0.09
C LEU A 15 19.17 -29.00 -0.49
N ASN A 16 18.24 -28.80 -1.44
CA ASN A 16 17.98 -27.50 -2.05
C ASN A 16 17.35 -26.49 -1.08
N TYR A 17 16.58 -26.95 -0.08
CA TYR A 17 15.91 -26.05 0.86
C TYR A 17 16.91 -25.46 1.86
N TYR A 18 17.86 -26.27 2.35
CA TYR A 18 18.90 -25.79 3.26
C TYR A 18 19.90 -24.87 2.55
N VAL A 19 20.28 -25.16 1.30
CA VAL A 19 21.19 -24.29 0.54
C VAL A 19 20.60 -22.89 0.35
N ASN A 20 19.31 -22.78 0.03
CA ASN A 20 18.63 -21.48 -0.08
C ASN A 20 18.43 -20.77 1.27
N PHE A 21 18.31 -21.50 2.37
CA PHE A 21 18.22 -20.89 3.70
C PHE A 21 19.55 -20.25 4.11
N PHE A 22 20.68 -20.88 3.82
CA PHE A 22 22.00 -20.39 4.23
C PHE A 22 22.57 -19.29 3.35
N THR A 23 22.23 -19.24 2.05
CA THR A 23 22.63 -18.13 1.16
C THR A 23 21.97 -16.80 1.54
N ASN A 24 20.83 -16.84 2.24
CA ASN A 24 20.14 -15.64 2.74
C ASN A 24 20.65 -15.13 4.09
N LEU A 25 21.56 -15.86 4.77
CA LEU A 25 22.02 -15.53 6.13
C LEU A 25 23.41 -14.85 6.20
N SER A 26 24.20 -14.79 5.11
CA SER A 26 25.50 -14.11 5.13
C SER A 26 25.99 -13.72 3.73
N PRO A 27 26.10 -12.41 3.40
CA PRO A 27 26.58 -11.96 2.08
C PRO A 27 28.11 -11.89 1.96
N THR A 28 28.89 -12.30 2.96
CA THR A 28 30.36 -12.27 2.90
C THR A 28 30.96 -13.65 2.65
N ASN A 29 32.01 -13.69 1.81
CA ASN A 29 32.80 -14.84 1.36
C ASN A 29 33.17 -15.80 2.51
N ASN A 30 32.29 -16.74 2.83
CA ASN A 30 32.53 -17.81 3.78
C ASN A 30 32.40 -19.14 3.06
N PHE A 31 33.43 -19.98 3.21
CA PHE A 31 33.41 -21.36 2.75
C PHE A 31 32.41 -22.17 3.59
N ILE A 32 31.47 -22.83 2.93
CA ILE A 32 30.57 -23.81 3.56
C ILE A 32 31.19 -25.20 3.35
N ILE A 33 31.67 -25.80 4.43
CA ILE A 33 32.13 -27.20 4.43
C ILE A 33 30.95 -28.06 4.90
N MET A 34 30.49 -28.96 4.04
CA MET A 34 29.39 -29.86 4.35
C MET A 34 29.91 -31.30 4.39
N LEU A 35 29.85 -31.93 5.57
CA LEU A 35 30.23 -33.33 5.77
C LEU A 35 29.00 -34.23 5.64
N LEU A 36 29.06 -35.21 4.75
CA LEU A 36 28.01 -36.22 4.57
C LEU A 36 28.48 -37.57 5.13
N THR A 37 27.62 -38.23 5.89
CA THR A 37 27.88 -39.57 6.47
C THR A 37 26.88 -40.59 5.93
N ASN A 38 27.32 -41.81 5.63
CA ASN A 38 26.44 -42.97 5.46
C ASN A 38 26.41 -43.82 6.75
N ASN A 39 25.47 -44.76 6.88
CA ASN A 39 25.18 -45.56 8.07
C ASN A 39 26.38 -46.35 8.67
N ASN A 40 27.51 -46.44 7.99
CA ASN A 40 28.73 -47.11 8.46
C ASN A 40 29.81 -46.16 9.01
N ASN A 41 29.48 -44.90 9.34
CA ASN A 41 30.40 -43.90 9.93
C ASN A 41 31.71 -43.65 9.14
N GLN A 42 31.76 -43.96 7.85
CA GLN A 42 32.83 -43.48 6.97
C GLN A 42 32.52 -42.06 6.49
N TYR A 43 33.44 -41.14 6.76
CA TYR A 43 33.35 -39.75 6.30
C TYR A 43 33.82 -39.67 4.85
N LYS A 44 32.94 -39.24 3.94
CA LYS A 44 33.37 -38.71 2.64
C LYS A 44 33.33 -37.20 2.72
N LEU A 45 34.52 -36.59 2.70
CA LEU A 45 34.68 -35.14 2.66
C LEU A 45 34.27 -34.64 1.27
N LEU A 46 33.10 -34.01 1.17
CA LEU A 46 32.68 -33.33 -0.05
C LEU A 46 33.01 -31.84 0.10
N ILE A 47 34.18 -31.43 -0.40
CA ILE A 47 34.50 -29.99 -0.49
C ILE A 47 33.78 -29.45 -1.71
N VAL A 48 32.67 -28.75 -1.51
CA VAL A 48 32.03 -27.96 -2.56
C VAL A 48 32.76 -26.63 -2.65
N MET A 49 33.74 -26.57 -3.55
CA MET A 49 34.51 -25.35 -3.79
C MET A 49 33.71 -24.44 -4.73
N PHE A 50 32.94 -23.50 -4.17
CA PHE A 50 32.43 -22.38 -4.97
C PHE A 50 33.59 -21.43 -5.26
N CYS A 51 34.29 -21.67 -6.37
CA CYS A 51 35.19 -20.68 -6.95
C CYS A 51 34.35 -19.53 -7.50
N PHE A 52 34.15 -18.49 -6.69
CA PHE A 52 33.85 -17.17 -7.23
C PHE A 52 35.12 -16.68 -7.93
N ILE A 53 35.23 -16.95 -9.23
CA ILE A 53 36.18 -16.27 -10.10
C ILE A 53 35.72 -14.81 -10.13
N THR A 54 36.31 -13.97 -9.27
CA THR A 54 36.35 -12.53 -9.43
C THR A 54 37.26 -12.21 -10.62
N CYS A 55 36.81 -12.58 -11.82
CA CYS A 55 37.27 -11.89 -13.01
C CYS A 55 36.71 -10.48 -12.90
N CYS A 56 37.61 -9.49 -12.87
CA CYS A 56 37.32 -8.08 -13.06
C CYS A 56 36.62 -7.85 -14.41
N THR A 57 35.36 -8.23 -14.46
CA THR A 57 34.35 -7.53 -15.22
C THR A 57 33.40 -7.05 -14.13
N LYS A 58 33.21 -5.74 -14.05
CA LYS A 58 32.02 -5.18 -13.42
C LYS A 58 30.83 -5.77 -14.19
N SER A 59 30.41 -6.98 -13.84
CA SER A 59 29.02 -7.38 -14.00
C SER A 59 28.28 -6.52 -12.99
N ILE A 60 28.03 -5.29 -13.44
CA ILE A 60 27.00 -4.46 -12.89
C ILE A 60 25.79 -5.39 -12.94
N LEU A 61 25.40 -5.96 -11.79
CA LEU A 61 24.00 -6.26 -11.57
C LEU A 61 23.33 -4.88 -11.60
N TYR A 62 23.19 -4.35 -12.81
CA TYR A 62 22.01 -3.64 -13.19
C TYR A 62 20.96 -4.69 -12.87
N SER A 63 20.29 -4.55 -11.73
CA SER A 63 18.85 -4.74 -11.78
C SER A 63 18.47 -4.04 -13.08
N GLN A 64 18.17 -4.80 -14.12
CA GLN A 64 17.61 -4.21 -15.31
C GLN A 64 16.43 -3.46 -14.75
N ILE A 65 16.55 -2.13 -14.70
CA ILE A 65 15.42 -1.26 -14.51
C ILE A 65 14.65 -1.55 -15.79
N LEU A 66 13.81 -2.59 -15.75
CA LEU A 66 12.82 -2.83 -16.77
C LEU A 66 12.22 -1.45 -16.99
N PRO A 67 12.20 -0.93 -18.23
CA PRO A 67 11.72 0.41 -18.48
C PRO A 67 10.37 0.53 -17.79
N GLN A 68 10.33 1.30 -16.69
CA GLN A 68 9.11 1.42 -15.92
C GLN A 68 8.08 1.97 -16.90
N GLU A 69 6.98 1.23 -17.09
CA GLU A 69 5.92 1.69 -17.97
C GLU A 69 5.54 3.10 -17.54
N LYS A 70 5.80 4.08 -18.42
CA LYS A 70 5.38 5.46 -18.18
C LYS A 70 3.88 5.43 -17.97
N ILE A 71 3.42 5.89 -16.80
CA ILE A 71 2.00 6.04 -16.53
C ILE A 71 1.46 7.06 -17.51
N LYS A 72 0.53 6.60 -18.36
CA LYS A 72 -0.04 7.42 -19.45
C LYS A 72 -1.14 8.37 -18.97
N TYR A 73 -1.70 8.12 -17.79
CA TYR A 73 -2.90 8.80 -17.30
C TYR A 73 -2.53 9.97 -16.38
N LYS A 74 -3.15 11.13 -16.61
CA LYS A 74 -2.96 12.35 -15.81
C LYS A 74 -3.87 12.39 -14.59
N THR A 75 -5.01 11.69 -14.61
CA THR A 75 -5.96 11.61 -13.50
C THR A 75 -6.45 10.18 -13.31
N ILE A 76 -7.01 9.87 -12.13
CA ILE A 76 -7.60 8.55 -11.84
C ILE A 76 -8.72 8.19 -12.85
N SER A 77 -9.54 9.16 -13.22
CA SER A 77 -10.64 9.01 -14.20
C SER A 77 -10.17 8.65 -15.61
N GLN A 78 -8.89 8.85 -15.93
CA GLN A 78 -8.30 8.47 -17.22
C GLN A 78 -7.80 7.03 -17.26
N ILE A 79 -7.63 6.36 -16.11
CA ILE A 79 -7.36 4.92 -16.07
C ILE A 79 -8.55 4.21 -16.74
N PRO A 80 -8.35 3.31 -17.72
CA PRO A 80 -9.46 2.67 -18.40
C PRO A 80 -10.25 1.78 -17.43
N THR A 81 -11.57 1.74 -17.63
CA THR A 81 -12.41 0.69 -17.04
C THR A 81 -12.22 -0.61 -17.82
N ILE A 82 -12.72 -1.70 -17.24
CA ILE A 82 -12.77 -3.01 -17.90
C ILE A 82 -13.92 -3.06 -18.90
N SER A 83 -13.81 -3.89 -19.94
CA SER A 83 -14.88 -4.08 -20.91
C SER A 83 -16.19 -4.43 -20.21
N ASN A 84 -17.30 -3.87 -20.70
CA ASN A 84 -18.65 -4.00 -20.14
C ASN A 84 -18.91 -3.30 -18.79
N TYR A 85 -17.92 -2.61 -18.21
CA TYR A 85 -18.11 -1.78 -17.02
C TYR A 85 -18.18 -0.29 -17.37
N ASN A 86 -19.17 0.39 -16.81
CA ASN A 86 -19.32 1.84 -16.89
C ASN A 86 -19.11 2.45 -15.51
N ARG A 87 -18.36 3.55 -15.42
CA ARG A 87 -18.21 4.28 -14.17
C ARG A 87 -19.57 4.72 -13.64
N ILE A 88 -19.79 4.55 -12.33
CA ILE A 88 -20.98 5.10 -11.66
C ILE A 88 -20.95 6.62 -11.78
N ILE A 89 -22.08 7.28 -12.05
CA ILE A 89 -22.14 8.75 -12.17
C ILE A 89 -21.95 9.38 -10.78
N CYS A 90 -21.17 10.46 -10.70
CA CYS A 90 -20.98 11.23 -9.46
C CYS A 90 -21.33 12.70 -9.71
N ASP A 91 -21.95 13.34 -8.72
CA ASP A 91 -22.14 14.79 -8.70
C ASP A 91 -20.78 15.50 -8.73
N SER A 92 -20.63 16.56 -9.51
CA SER A 92 -19.35 17.26 -9.69
C SER A 92 -18.80 17.89 -8.41
N ASN A 93 -19.66 18.14 -7.41
CA ASN A 93 -19.29 18.66 -6.10
C ASN A 93 -19.14 17.55 -5.05
N SER A 94 -19.26 16.27 -5.43
CA SER A 94 -19.12 15.14 -4.50
C SER A 94 -17.66 14.79 -4.21
N PHE A 95 -17.43 14.13 -3.06
CA PHE A 95 -16.12 13.59 -2.72
C PHE A 95 -15.63 12.56 -3.74
N GLY A 96 -16.54 11.71 -4.24
CA GLY A 96 -16.20 10.72 -5.27
C GLY A 96 -15.73 11.35 -6.59
N PHE A 97 -16.35 12.46 -7.01
CA PHE A 97 -15.88 13.19 -8.17
C PHE A 97 -14.50 13.82 -7.94
N TYR A 98 -14.26 14.38 -6.75
CA TYR A 98 -12.94 14.89 -6.38
C TYR A 98 -11.86 13.79 -6.47
N LEU A 99 -12.10 12.63 -5.84
CA LEU A 99 -11.15 11.51 -5.84
C LEU A 99 -10.81 11.05 -7.26
N ARG A 100 -11.80 10.86 -8.12
CA ARG A 100 -11.58 10.48 -9.53
C ARG A 100 -10.74 11.46 -10.32
N ASN A 101 -10.72 12.73 -9.95
CA ASN A 101 -10.01 13.78 -10.70
C ASN A 101 -8.67 14.17 -10.06
N LEU A 102 -8.23 13.44 -9.03
CA LEU A 102 -6.87 13.59 -8.50
C LEU A 102 -5.83 13.36 -9.58
N GLU A 103 -4.86 14.26 -9.65
CA GLU A 103 -3.74 14.16 -10.57
C GLU A 103 -2.84 12.97 -10.22
N LEU A 104 -2.27 12.34 -11.24
CA LEU A 104 -1.30 11.25 -11.13
C LEU A 104 0.10 11.72 -11.54
N LYS A 105 1.13 11.15 -10.93
CA LYS A 105 2.51 11.34 -11.40
C LYS A 105 2.72 10.60 -12.72
N ILE A 106 3.22 11.33 -13.72
CA ILE A 106 3.51 10.81 -15.06
C ILE A 106 5.02 10.63 -15.33
N SER A 107 5.88 11.14 -14.44
CA SER A 107 7.34 11.16 -14.65
C SER A 107 8.00 9.82 -14.35
N ASN A 108 7.56 9.14 -13.29
CA ASN A 108 7.98 7.79 -12.89
C ASN A 108 6.89 7.17 -11.99
N ASN A 109 7.04 5.87 -11.70
CA ASN A 109 6.15 5.14 -10.80
C ASN A 109 6.91 4.56 -9.60
N ILE A 110 7.91 5.28 -9.09
CA ILE A 110 8.66 4.91 -7.88
C ILE A 110 7.98 5.56 -6.69
N VAL A 111 7.48 4.75 -5.74
CA VAL A 111 6.89 5.26 -4.50
C VAL A 111 8.02 5.65 -3.55
N TYR A 112 8.01 6.91 -3.11
CA TYR A 112 8.93 7.40 -2.10
C TYR A 112 8.28 7.47 -0.71
N LEU A 113 9.10 7.29 0.32
CA LEU A 113 8.74 7.57 1.71
C LEU A 113 8.90 9.06 2.00
N TYR A 114 8.39 9.52 3.15
CA TYR A 114 8.50 10.92 3.63
C TYR A 114 9.96 11.46 3.69
N ASN A 115 10.95 10.58 3.72
CA ASN A 115 12.37 10.92 3.77
C ASN A 115 13.07 10.84 2.39
N ASN A 116 12.30 10.74 1.30
CA ASN A 116 12.78 10.58 -0.08
C ASN A 116 13.54 9.28 -0.36
N THR A 117 13.49 8.29 0.53
CA THR A 117 13.97 6.95 0.21
C THR A 117 12.92 6.18 -0.59
N PRO A 118 13.30 5.36 -1.57
CA PRO A 118 12.35 4.48 -2.23
C PRO A 118 11.74 3.50 -1.23
N LYS A 119 10.42 3.34 -1.28
CA LYS A 119 9.72 2.27 -0.57
C LYS A 119 10.30 0.90 -0.95
N TYR A 120 10.41 -0.02 0.01
CA TYR A 120 10.90 -1.38 -0.25
C TYR A 120 10.05 -2.15 -1.29
N ASN A 121 8.73 -2.21 -1.09
CA ASN A 121 7.82 -2.89 -2.01
C ASN A 121 7.37 -1.97 -3.16
N GLN A 122 8.15 -1.93 -4.24
CA GLN A 122 7.83 -1.20 -5.48
C GLN A 122 6.87 -1.95 -6.41
N ASN A 123 6.25 -3.05 -5.96
CA ASN A 123 5.30 -3.82 -6.77
C ASN A 123 3.84 -3.55 -6.37
N ALA A 124 3.58 -2.82 -5.28
CA ALA A 124 2.23 -2.57 -4.78
C ALA A 124 1.44 -1.54 -5.62
N GLN A 125 2.12 -0.55 -6.19
CA GLN A 125 1.50 0.58 -6.86
C GLN A 125 1.22 0.31 -8.34
N TYR A 126 0.03 0.72 -8.77
CA TYR A 126 -0.32 0.90 -10.17
C TYR A 126 0.03 2.32 -10.64
N ALA A 127 -0.37 3.33 -9.85
CA ALA A 127 -0.08 4.74 -10.13
C ALA A 127 0.05 5.56 -8.84
N ILE A 128 0.82 6.64 -8.88
CA ILE A 128 1.05 7.51 -7.71
C ILE A 128 0.19 8.76 -7.83
N ILE A 129 -0.58 9.08 -6.79
CA ILE A 129 -1.35 10.31 -6.69
C ILE A 129 -0.39 11.48 -6.43
N LYS A 130 -0.55 12.56 -7.17
CA LYS A 130 0.30 13.75 -7.11
C LYS A 130 -0.12 14.66 -5.94
N ILE A 131 0.05 14.15 -4.72
CA ILE A 131 -0.09 14.87 -3.46
C ILE A 131 1.19 14.63 -2.65
N ASP A 132 1.71 15.67 -2.01
CA ASP A 132 2.91 15.56 -1.19
C ASP A 132 2.66 14.74 0.09
N VAL A 133 3.61 13.86 0.43
CA VAL A 133 3.62 13.11 1.70
C VAL A 133 4.14 13.95 2.88
N GLY A 134 4.74 15.12 2.60
CA GLY A 134 5.46 15.92 3.57
C GLY A 134 6.88 15.39 3.83
N ASN A 135 7.53 15.91 4.87
CA ASN A 135 8.91 15.56 5.25
C ASN A 135 9.01 14.92 6.65
N LYS A 136 7.87 14.45 7.19
CA LYS A 136 7.76 13.79 8.49
C LYS A 136 7.01 12.48 8.33
N ASP A 137 7.30 11.53 9.21
CA ASP A 137 6.60 10.26 9.29
C ASP A 137 5.21 10.45 9.94
N LEU A 138 4.31 11.17 9.27
CA LEU A 138 2.99 11.53 9.78
C LEU A 138 1.86 11.17 8.81
N GLN A 139 2.02 11.35 7.50
CA GLN A 139 0.97 10.98 6.54
C GLN A 139 0.99 9.46 6.27
N GLN A 140 0.66 8.67 7.29
CA GLN A 140 0.54 7.23 7.21
C GLN A 140 -0.85 6.82 6.68
N CYS A 141 -1.23 5.56 6.84
CA CYS A 141 -2.42 4.98 6.22
C CYS A 141 -3.73 5.75 6.47
N ALA A 142 -4.19 5.86 7.72
CA ALA A 142 -5.40 6.61 8.07
C ALA A 142 -5.26 8.12 7.82
N ASP A 143 -4.04 8.66 7.97
CA ASP A 143 -3.74 10.07 7.74
C ASP A 143 -3.90 10.45 6.28
N ALA A 144 -3.56 9.56 5.34
CA ALA A 144 -3.81 9.76 3.92
C ALA A 144 -5.31 9.82 3.61
N VAL A 145 -6.14 9.01 4.26
CA VAL A 145 -7.61 9.07 4.13
C VAL A 145 -8.14 10.41 4.64
N MET A 146 -7.71 10.84 5.83
CA MET A 146 -8.04 12.15 6.39
C MET A 146 -7.54 13.30 5.51
N ARG A 147 -6.32 13.21 4.97
CA ARG A 147 -5.74 14.18 4.02
C ARG A 147 -6.63 14.35 2.81
N LEU A 148 -7.03 13.27 2.16
CA LEU A 148 -7.86 13.32 0.96
C LEU A 148 -9.23 13.96 1.24
N LYS A 149 -9.86 13.61 2.36
CA LYS A 149 -11.14 14.22 2.78
C LYS A 149 -10.97 15.72 3.09
N GLY A 150 -9.91 16.09 3.80
CA GLY A 150 -9.58 17.47 4.13
C GLY A 150 -9.33 18.32 2.89
N GLU A 151 -8.52 17.82 1.93
CA GLU A 151 -8.22 18.49 0.66
C GLU A 151 -9.49 18.74 -0.16
N TYR A 152 -10.38 17.75 -0.25
CA TYR A 152 -11.68 17.89 -0.90
C TYR A 152 -12.48 19.05 -0.30
N LEU A 153 -12.66 19.06 1.01
CA LEU A 153 -13.42 20.11 1.71
C LEU A 153 -12.74 21.48 1.59
N PHE A 154 -11.40 21.51 1.65
CA PHE A 154 -10.62 22.72 1.47
C PHE A 154 -10.79 23.30 0.06
N SER A 155 -10.78 22.45 -0.98
CA SER A 155 -10.97 22.85 -2.38
C SER A 155 -12.34 23.51 -2.62
N LEU A 156 -13.36 23.08 -1.87
CA LEU A 156 -14.71 23.64 -1.89
C LEU A 156 -14.89 24.83 -0.94
N LYS A 157 -13.83 25.25 -0.22
CA LYS A 157 -13.87 26.28 0.83
C LYS A 157 -14.88 25.97 1.95
N LYS A 158 -15.19 24.69 2.17
CA LYS A 158 -16.07 24.20 3.25
C LYS A 158 -15.30 24.08 4.57
N PHE A 159 -14.66 25.16 5.00
CA PHE A 159 -13.70 25.13 6.12
C PHE A 159 -14.32 24.70 7.45
N LYS A 160 -15.60 25.01 7.68
CA LYS A 160 -16.35 24.62 8.89
C LYS A 160 -16.55 23.10 8.99
N ASP A 161 -16.53 22.41 7.86
CA ASP A 161 -16.74 20.97 7.79
C ASP A 161 -15.42 20.19 7.93
N ILE A 162 -14.27 20.89 7.92
CA ILE A 162 -12.96 20.27 8.09
C ILE A 162 -12.71 20.06 9.59
N HIS A 163 -12.94 18.83 10.05
CA HIS A 163 -12.55 18.39 11.38
C HIS A 163 -12.17 16.91 11.37
N PHE A 164 -11.37 16.51 12.36
CA PHE A 164 -11.09 15.11 12.67
C PHE A 164 -10.96 14.95 14.19
N CYS A 165 -11.27 13.77 14.71
CA CYS A 165 -11.26 13.49 16.14
C CYS A 165 -9.89 13.03 16.61
N PHE A 166 -9.50 13.55 17.77
CA PHE A 166 -8.31 13.09 18.47
C PHE A 166 -8.54 11.73 19.11
N LEU A 167 -7.50 10.90 19.18
CA LEU A 167 -7.56 9.60 19.82
C LEU A 167 -7.82 9.70 21.33
N SER A 168 -7.21 10.68 21.98
CA SER A 168 -7.17 10.82 23.44
C SER A 168 -8.55 11.07 24.05
N ASP A 169 -9.37 11.91 23.42
CA ASP A 169 -10.68 12.31 23.94
C ASP A 169 -11.85 12.02 22.99
N GLY A 170 -11.57 11.56 21.76
CA GLY A 170 -12.60 11.29 20.75
C GLY A 170 -13.33 12.54 20.25
N LYS A 171 -12.82 13.75 20.55
CA LYS A 171 -13.49 15.02 20.20
C LYS A 171 -12.94 15.60 18.89
N PRO A 172 -13.78 16.25 18.08
CA PRO A 172 -13.34 16.89 16.86
C PRO A 172 -12.41 18.06 17.16
N ARG A 173 -11.40 18.25 16.32
CA ARG A 173 -10.63 19.50 16.21
C ARG A 173 -10.96 20.13 14.88
N TYR A 174 -11.53 21.33 14.91
CA TYR A 174 -11.96 22.02 13.69
C TYR A 174 -10.83 22.85 13.09
N TYR A 175 -10.74 22.87 11.77
CA TYR A 175 -9.78 23.71 11.05
C TYR A 175 -10.02 25.19 11.32
N THR A 176 -11.28 25.63 11.44
CA THR A 176 -11.62 27.04 11.71
C THR A 176 -11.03 27.55 13.02
N ASP A 177 -10.96 26.69 14.04
CA ASP A 177 -10.40 27.03 15.34
C ASP A 177 -8.87 27.10 15.26
N TYR A 178 -8.26 26.17 14.52
CA TYR A 178 -6.81 26.11 14.34
C TYR A 178 -6.28 27.24 13.43
N CYS A 179 -7.04 27.62 12.41
CA CYS A 179 -6.57 28.54 11.38
C CYS A 179 -6.52 29.99 11.88
N ASN A 180 -7.30 30.33 12.91
CA ASN A 180 -7.37 31.67 13.52
C ASN A 180 -7.45 32.79 12.47
N GLY A 181 -8.36 32.64 11.51
CA GLY A 181 -8.58 33.58 10.39
C GLY A 181 -7.62 33.44 9.20
N ASN A 182 -6.55 32.65 9.30
CA ASN A 182 -5.63 32.38 8.17
C ASN A 182 -6.04 31.11 7.39
N PHE A 183 -6.84 31.29 6.33
CA PHE A 183 -7.33 30.22 5.46
C PHE A 183 -6.36 29.84 4.32
N SER A 184 -5.07 30.11 4.46
CA SER A 184 -4.08 29.73 3.45
C SER A 184 -3.86 28.22 3.40
N TYR A 185 -3.47 27.72 2.23
CA TYR A 185 -3.16 26.30 2.05
C TYR A 185 -2.01 25.82 2.95
N ASN A 186 -1.01 26.66 3.20
CA ASN A 186 0.07 26.33 4.13
C ASN A 186 -0.47 26.12 5.55
N LYS A 187 -1.37 26.99 6.02
CA LYS A 187 -1.99 26.83 7.34
C LYS A 187 -2.89 25.59 7.41
N PHE A 188 -3.54 25.22 6.31
CA PHE A 188 -4.25 23.95 6.19
C PHE A 188 -3.31 22.74 6.30
N LYS A 189 -2.15 22.76 5.63
CA LYS A 189 -1.14 21.70 5.79
C LYS A 189 -0.61 21.59 7.22
N ASP A 190 -0.41 22.73 7.90
CA ASP A 190 -0.04 22.74 9.32
C ASP A 190 -1.12 22.10 10.19
N TYR A 191 -2.39 22.41 9.92
CA TYR A 191 -3.52 21.76 10.57
C TYR A 191 -3.54 20.25 10.31
N MET A 192 -3.32 19.79 9.08
CA MET A 192 -3.27 18.36 8.78
C MET A 192 -2.14 17.66 9.57
N ASN A 193 -0.95 18.26 9.63
CA ASN A 193 0.16 17.73 10.45
C ASN A 193 -0.19 17.70 11.95
N TYR A 194 -0.93 18.70 12.44
CA TYR A 194 -1.45 18.71 13.80
C TYR A 194 -2.42 17.55 14.04
N ILE A 195 -3.36 17.29 13.12
CA ILE A 195 -4.26 16.14 13.19
C ILE A 195 -3.49 14.83 13.22
N PHE A 196 -2.55 14.62 12.30
CA PHE A 196 -1.78 13.37 12.19
C PHE A 196 -0.93 13.06 13.43
N SER A 197 -0.65 14.07 14.26
CA SER A 197 0.09 13.88 15.51
C SER A 197 -0.77 13.29 16.65
N PHE A 198 -2.10 13.35 16.54
CA PHE A 198 -3.02 13.01 17.65
C PHE A 198 -4.24 12.17 17.23
N ALA A 199 -4.51 12.04 15.93
CA ALA A 199 -5.47 11.12 15.36
C ALA A 199 -4.75 9.88 14.82
N ASN A 200 -5.48 8.77 14.66
CA ASN A 200 -4.96 7.56 14.03
C ASN A 200 -6.11 6.72 13.46
N THR A 201 -5.81 5.50 13.01
CA THR A 201 -6.80 4.55 12.49
C THR A 201 -7.97 4.29 13.45
N ALA A 202 -7.73 4.28 14.77
CA ALA A 202 -8.78 4.05 15.75
C ALA A 202 -9.69 5.26 15.98
N SER A 203 -9.15 6.49 15.95
CA SER A 203 -9.99 7.69 16.02
C SER A 203 -10.79 7.85 14.72
N LEU A 204 -10.16 7.66 13.56
CA LEU A 204 -10.83 7.72 12.27
C LEU A 204 -11.98 6.69 12.18
N LYS A 205 -11.74 5.42 12.54
CA LYS A 205 -12.77 4.38 12.48
C LYS A 205 -14.01 4.73 13.31
N LYS A 206 -13.85 5.40 14.46
CA LYS A 206 -14.97 5.86 15.31
C LYS A 206 -15.78 7.00 14.69
N GLU A 207 -15.18 7.78 13.80
CA GLU A 207 -15.86 8.86 13.08
C GLU A 207 -16.64 8.37 11.84
N LEU A 208 -16.26 7.21 11.30
CA LEU A 208 -16.89 6.64 10.13
C LEU A 208 -18.12 5.79 10.48
N LYS A 209 -19.08 5.72 9.56
CA LYS A 209 -20.27 4.86 9.63
C LYS A 209 -19.96 3.50 9.00
N HIS A 210 -20.26 2.41 9.70
CA HIS A 210 -20.13 1.06 9.16
C HIS A 210 -21.10 0.83 8.00
N ILE A 211 -20.65 0.17 6.94
CA ILE A 211 -21.46 -0.24 5.79
C ILE A 211 -21.66 -1.76 5.88
N ASN A 212 -22.90 -2.18 6.08
CA ASN A 212 -23.23 -3.58 6.36
C ASN A 212 -23.17 -4.50 5.15
N ASN A 213 -23.27 -3.95 3.93
CA ASN A 213 -23.24 -4.72 2.69
C ASN A 213 -22.14 -4.18 1.77
N VAL A 214 -21.17 -5.02 1.43
CA VAL A 214 -20.07 -4.66 0.54
C VAL A 214 -20.53 -4.33 -0.88
N GLU A 215 -21.70 -4.84 -1.30
CA GLU A 215 -22.29 -4.47 -2.59
C GLU A 215 -22.73 -3.00 -2.65
N ASP A 216 -22.90 -2.35 -1.49
CA ASP A 216 -23.22 -0.91 -1.38
C ASP A 216 -21.98 -0.01 -1.48
N ILE A 217 -20.83 -0.57 -1.89
CA ILE A 217 -19.59 0.19 -2.13
C ILE A 217 -19.87 1.44 -2.97
N GLU A 218 -19.33 2.55 -2.47
CA GLU A 218 -19.27 3.85 -3.12
C GLU A 218 -17.84 4.42 -3.10
N ILE A 219 -17.63 5.43 -3.94
CA ILE A 219 -16.36 6.15 -3.97
C ILE A 219 -16.26 7.00 -2.70
N GLY A 220 -15.11 6.89 -2.03
CA GLY A 220 -14.85 7.54 -0.74
C GLY A 220 -15.09 6.63 0.47
N ASP A 221 -15.59 5.41 0.26
CA ASP A 221 -15.62 4.38 1.29
C ASP A 221 -14.19 3.94 1.64
N VAL A 222 -14.03 3.48 2.87
CA VAL A 222 -12.75 3.17 3.48
C VAL A 222 -12.81 1.74 4.03
N PHE A 223 -11.90 0.90 3.59
CA PHE A 223 -11.62 -0.35 4.28
C PHE A 223 -10.68 -0.05 5.46
N ILE A 224 -11.13 -0.31 6.69
CA ILE A 224 -10.43 0.13 7.91
C ILE A 224 -10.50 -0.90 9.05
N GLN A 225 -9.31 -1.32 9.48
CA GLN A 225 -9.11 -2.21 10.62
C GLN A 225 -8.35 -1.51 11.73
N THR A 226 -8.75 -1.76 12.98
CA THR A 226 -8.02 -1.33 14.17
C THR A 226 -7.43 -2.55 14.84
N GLY A 227 -6.15 -2.51 15.20
CA GLY A 227 -5.49 -3.58 15.93
C GLY A 227 -4.44 -3.03 16.89
N ASN A 228 -3.98 -3.90 17.79
CA ASN A 228 -2.84 -3.64 18.67
C ASN A 228 -1.73 -4.63 18.29
N PRO A 229 -0.57 -4.20 17.76
CA PRO A 229 -0.09 -2.81 17.75
C PRO A 229 -0.59 -1.92 16.59
N TYR A 230 -1.12 -2.46 15.48
CA TYR A 230 -1.40 -1.65 14.29
C TYR A 230 -2.78 -1.89 13.71
N GLY A 231 -3.33 -0.84 13.11
CA GLY A 231 -4.47 -0.87 12.21
C GLY A 231 -4.07 -0.36 10.83
N HIS A 232 -4.93 -0.55 9.84
CA HIS A 232 -4.69 -0.08 8.48
C HIS A 232 -5.97 0.50 7.87
N ALA A 233 -5.80 1.45 6.95
CA ALA A 233 -6.90 2.10 6.25
C ALA A 233 -6.53 2.35 4.78
N ILE A 234 -7.42 1.99 3.87
CA ILE A 234 -7.34 2.26 2.43
C ILE A 234 -8.68 2.80 1.94
N ILE A 235 -8.66 3.62 0.90
CA ILE A 235 -9.86 4.31 0.40
C ILE A 235 -10.21 3.90 -1.03
N ILE A 236 -11.51 3.79 -1.31
CA ILE A 236 -12.05 3.56 -2.64
C ILE A 236 -12.05 4.89 -3.42
N VAL A 237 -11.32 4.95 -4.53
CA VAL A 237 -11.15 6.18 -5.33
C VAL A 237 -11.91 6.19 -6.66
N ASP A 238 -12.42 5.03 -7.08
CA ASP A 238 -13.28 4.90 -8.25
C ASP A 238 -14.14 3.64 -8.14
N VAL A 239 -15.33 3.66 -8.75
CA VAL A 239 -16.26 2.54 -8.85
C VAL A 239 -16.88 2.51 -10.25
N ALA A 240 -16.96 1.33 -10.83
CA ALA A 240 -17.69 1.06 -12.07
C ALA A 240 -18.67 -0.11 -11.87
N ILE A 241 -19.72 -0.14 -12.69
CA ILE A 241 -20.79 -1.13 -12.62
C ILE A 241 -21.08 -1.68 -14.02
N ASN A 242 -21.38 -2.96 -14.13
CA ASN A 242 -21.80 -3.58 -15.38
C ASN A 242 -23.33 -3.73 -15.47
N LYS A 243 -23.81 -4.33 -16.56
CA LYS A 243 -25.27 -4.53 -16.78
C LYS A 243 -25.90 -5.51 -15.77
N ASN A 244 -25.12 -6.42 -15.20
CA ASN A 244 -25.54 -7.37 -14.17
C ASN A 244 -25.56 -6.77 -12.76
N LYS A 245 -25.26 -5.47 -12.62
CA LYS A 245 -25.11 -4.76 -11.33
C LYS A 245 -23.90 -5.17 -10.51
N GLU A 246 -22.98 -5.94 -11.08
CA GLU A 246 -21.70 -6.24 -10.45
C GLU A 246 -20.85 -4.96 -10.45
N LYS A 247 -20.25 -4.65 -9.29
CA LYS A 247 -19.38 -3.49 -9.12
C LYS A 247 -17.91 -3.91 -9.12
N ILE A 248 -17.08 -3.05 -9.69
CA ILE A 248 -15.63 -3.07 -9.51
C ILE A 248 -15.16 -1.74 -8.96
N PHE A 249 -14.04 -1.73 -8.23
CA PHE A 249 -13.53 -0.52 -7.57
C PHE A 249 -12.00 -0.42 -7.62
N MET A 250 -11.46 0.79 -7.48
CA MET A 250 -10.03 1.04 -7.32
C MET A 250 -9.72 1.51 -5.91
N LEU A 251 -8.58 1.06 -5.37
CA LEU A 251 -8.13 1.36 -4.01
C LEU A 251 -6.89 2.27 -4.05
N ALA A 252 -6.81 3.20 -3.10
CA ALA A 252 -5.61 3.99 -2.83
C ALA A 252 -5.19 3.87 -1.37
N GLN A 253 -3.88 3.94 -1.14
CA GLN A 253 -3.31 3.86 0.20
C GLN A 253 -2.09 4.77 0.38
N SER A 254 -1.79 5.08 1.65
CA SER A 254 -0.43 5.22 2.14
C SER A 254 -0.14 4.06 3.11
N TYR A 255 1.01 4.02 3.77
CA TYR A 255 1.37 2.92 4.68
C TYR A 255 2.24 3.43 5.84
N MET A 256 2.88 2.51 6.53
CA MET A 256 3.80 2.76 7.64
C MET A 256 5.20 2.23 7.28
N PRO A 257 6.23 3.07 7.18
CA PRO A 257 6.24 4.52 7.38
C PRO A 257 5.44 5.31 6.33
N ALA A 258 5.21 6.61 6.60
CA ALA A 258 4.52 7.52 5.71
C ALA A 258 5.14 7.52 4.31
N GLN A 259 4.29 7.35 3.31
CA GLN A 259 4.71 7.24 1.92
C GLN A 259 3.71 7.89 0.98
N GLU A 260 4.14 8.10 -0.27
CA GLU A 260 3.29 8.70 -1.28
C GLU A 260 2.00 7.89 -1.49
N ILE A 261 0.88 8.61 -1.61
CA ILE A 261 -0.42 7.98 -1.81
C ILE A 261 -0.44 7.38 -3.21
N HIS A 262 -0.81 6.11 -3.33
CA HIS A 262 -0.81 5.41 -4.60
C HIS A 262 -2.00 4.49 -4.76
N ILE A 263 -2.42 4.32 -6.02
CA ILE A 263 -3.40 3.33 -6.44
C ILE A 263 -2.78 1.94 -6.34
N LEU A 264 -3.49 1.00 -5.74
CA LEU A 264 -3.03 -0.37 -5.55
C LEU A 264 -3.22 -1.20 -6.82
N LYS A 265 -2.25 -2.08 -7.09
CA LYS A 265 -2.45 -3.19 -8.03
C LYS A 265 -3.29 -4.27 -7.36
N ASN A 266 -4.23 -4.84 -8.10
CA ASN A 266 -4.91 -6.06 -7.68
C ASN A 266 -3.96 -7.27 -7.86
N PRO A 267 -3.52 -7.94 -6.77
CA PRO A 267 -2.60 -9.08 -6.87
C PRO A 267 -3.29 -10.34 -7.41
N ASN A 268 -4.61 -10.42 -7.32
CA ASN A 268 -5.38 -11.64 -7.59
C ASN A 268 -5.82 -11.76 -9.05
N ASN A 269 -5.84 -10.64 -9.78
CA ASN A 269 -6.28 -10.64 -11.17
C ASN A 269 -5.57 -9.55 -11.99
N ASN A 270 -4.53 -9.95 -12.72
CA ASN A 270 -3.78 -9.06 -13.61
C ASN A 270 -4.63 -8.45 -14.73
N ASN A 271 -5.67 -9.14 -15.19
CA ASN A 271 -6.56 -8.63 -16.24
C ASN A 271 -7.55 -7.59 -15.72
N LEU A 272 -7.82 -7.61 -14.40
CA LEU A 272 -8.69 -6.65 -13.72
C LEU A 272 -7.89 -5.46 -13.16
N SER A 273 -6.63 -5.69 -12.77
CA SER A 273 -5.76 -4.69 -12.15
C SER A 273 -5.70 -3.37 -12.94
N PRO A 274 -5.90 -2.21 -12.28
CA PRO A 274 -5.93 -1.98 -10.84
C PRO A 274 -7.31 -2.13 -10.17
N TRP A 275 -8.32 -2.60 -10.90
CA TRP A 275 -9.67 -2.79 -10.37
C TRP A 275 -9.78 -4.06 -9.54
N TYR A 276 -10.69 -4.03 -8.56
CA TYR A 276 -11.08 -5.12 -7.68
C TYR A 276 -12.57 -5.43 -7.87
N SER A 277 -12.97 -6.69 -7.78
CA SER A 277 -14.39 -7.08 -7.77
C SER A 277 -14.99 -6.78 -6.40
N ALA A 278 -16.22 -6.24 -6.35
CA ALA A 278 -17.02 -6.17 -5.12
C ALA A 278 -17.59 -7.54 -4.72
N ASP A 279 -17.67 -8.48 -5.68
CA ASP A 279 -18.00 -9.87 -5.45
C ASP A 279 -16.72 -10.66 -5.09
N PHE A 280 -16.23 -10.45 -3.88
CA PHE A 280 -15.22 -11.31 -3.24
C PHE A 280 -15.90 -12.08 -2.10
N GLU A 281 -15.32 -13.23 -1.71
CA GLU A 281 -15.88 -14.08 -0.66
C GLU A 281 -15.76 -13.41 0.72
N GLU A 282 -14.80 -13.82 1.55
CA GLU A 282 -14.61 -13.23 2.88
C GLU A 282 -13.48 -12.21 2.91
N ILE A 283 -12.45 -12.43 2.09
CA ILE A 283 -11.18 -11.70 2.16
C ILE A 283 -10.99 -10.85 0.91
N LEU A 284 -10.76 -9.56 1.13
CA LEU A 284 -10.19 -8.65 0.15
C LEU A 284 -8.67 -8.63 0.32
N GLU A 285 -7.98 -9.27 -0.61
CA GLU A 285 -6.52 -9.28 -0.65
C GLU A 285 -5.98 -8.04 -1.38
N THR A 286 -5.07 -7.33 -0.73
CA THR A 286 -4.32 -6.23 -1.33
C THR A 286 -2.82 -6.52 -1.21
N PRO A 287 -1.94 -5.80 -1.93
CA PRO A 287 -0.52 -6.13 -1.99
C PRO A 287 0.22 -6.17 -0.64
N GLU A 288 -0.31 -5.51 0.40
CA GLU A 288 0.38 -5.33 1.68
C GLU A 288 -0.50 -5.61 2.90
N TRP A 289 -1.81 -5.75 2.71
CA TRP A 289 -2.77 -5.92 3.79
C TRP A 289 -4.01 -6.70 3.32
N THR A 290 -4.72 -7.36 4.21
CA THR A 290 -5.98 -8.03 3.90
C THR A 290 -7.12 -7.44 4.72
N PHE A 291 -8.28 -7.29 4.09
CA PHE A 291 -9.51 -6.81 4.72
C PHE A 291 -10.62 -7.85 4.61
N THR A 292 -11.67 -7.69 5.39
CA THR A 292 -12.91 -8.48 5.28
C THR A 292 -14.07 -7.60 4.86
N LYS A 293 -15.21 -8.21 4.51
CA LYS A 293 -16.45 -7.48 4.21
C LYS A 293 -16.91 -6.55 5.34
N ASN A 294 -16.59 -6.88 6.60
CA ASN A 294 -16.97 -6.10 7.79
C ASN A 294 -16.05 -4.90 8.07
N ASP A 295 -15.05 -4.68 7.22
CA ASP A 295 -14.10 -3.59 7.37
C ASP A 295 -14.48 -2.35 6.54
N LEU A 296 -15.66 -2.33 5.89
CA LEU A 296 -16.11 -1.22 5.05
C LEU A 296 -16.83 -0.13 5.85
N TYR A 297 -16.35 1.11 5.74
CA TYR A 297 -16.88 2.27 6.45
C TYR A 297 -16.96 3.49 5.53
N ARG A 298 -17.81 4.48 5.87
CA ARG A 298 -18.06 5.69 5.07
C ARG A 298 -18.04 6.94 5.95
N PHE A 299 -17.56 8.05 5.40
CA PHE A 299 -17.70 9.36 6.08
C PHE A 299 -19.19 9.74 6.24
N PRO A 300 -19.57 10.35 7.37
CA PRO A 300 -20.95 10.65 7.68
C PRO A 300 -21.62 11.67 6.76
#